data_AF-A0A821KF83-F1
#
_entry.id   AF-A0A821KF83-F1
#
_cell.length_a   1.000
_cell.length_b   1.000
_cell.length_c   1.000
_cell.angle_alpha   90.00
_cell.angle_beta   90.00
_cell.angle_gamma   90.00
#
_symmetry.space_group_name_H-M   'P 1'
#
loop_
_entity.id
_entity.type
_entity.pdbx_description
1 polymer ?
#
loop_
_entity_poly.entity_id
_entity_poly.type
_entity_poly.pdbx_seq_one_letter_code
_entity_poly.pdbx_strand_id
1 'polypeptide(L)' 'MCATRYAPGAHGSSTARHKLALVIGNSRYESGSNLRNPCNDADDMTSSLQSIGFEVTKGLNLTCEMMDSYLNTFI' A
#
# COMPACT_ATOMS: atom_id res chain seq x y z
N MET A 1 -4.31 57.11 6.68
CA MET A 1 -5.07 56.25 5.75
C MET A 1 -4.57 54.83 5.90
N CYS A 2 -5.50 53.93 6.17
CA CYS A 2 -5.33 52.52 6.49
C CYS A 2 -4.85 51.72 5.28
N ALA A 3 -3.89 50.79 5.46
CA ALA A 3 -3.68 49.68 4.54
C ALA A 3 -3.37 48.42 5.37
N THR A 4 -4.36 47.55 5.40
CA THR A 4 -4.51 46.33 6.20
C THR A 4 -3.43 45.30 5.89
N ARG A 5 -2.82 44.74 6.94
CA ARG A 5 -1.96 43.55 6.86
C ARG A 5 -2.82 42.35 6.44
N TYR A 6 -2.57 41.77 5.27
CA TYR A 6 -3.09 40.47 4.88
C TYR A 6 -2.25 39.40 5.60
N ALA A 7 -2.81 38.77 6.62
CA ALA A 7 -2.24 37.54 7.17
C ALA A 7 -2.75 36.38 6.30
N PRO A 8 -1.88 35.57 5.67
CA PRO A 8 -2.33 34.33 5.07
C PRO A 8 -2.86 33.45 6.21
N GLY A 9 -4.14 33.11 6.15
CA GLY A 9 -4.71 32.07 7.00
C GLY A 9 -3.86 30.81 6.83
N ALA A 10 -3.31 30.31 7.94
CA ALA A 10 -2.64 29.03 7.96
C ALA A 10 -3.64 27.98 7.49
N HIS A 11 -3.50 27.54 6.24
CA HIS A 11 -4.15 26.32 5.79
C HIS A 11 -3.67 25.23 6.73
N GLY A 12 -4.61 24.67 7.49
CA GLY A 12 -4.34 23.63 8.47
C GLY A 12 -3.44 22.58 7.86
N SER A 13 -2.41 22.18 8.60
CA SER A 13 -1.53 21.07 8.26
C SER A 13 -2.41 19.95 7.74
N SER A 14 -2.36 19.70 6.43
CA SER A 14 -2.95 18.51 5.86
C SER A 14 -2.25 17.37 6.59
N THR A 15 -2.94 16.71 7.51
CA THR A 15 -2.48 15.44 8.02
C THR A 15 -2.40 14.55 6.79
N ALA A 16 -1.19 14.41 6.23
CA ALA A 16 -0.97 13.60 5.06
C ALA A 16 -1.49 12.22 5.42
N ARG A 17 -2.64 11.85 4.86
CA ARG A 17 -3.29 10.59 5.21
C ARG A 17 -2.34 9.50 4.74
N HIS A 18 -1.73 8.80 5.68
CA HIS A 18 -0.81 7.70 5.39
C HIS A 18 -1.57 6.66 4.57
N LYS A 19 -1.19 6.54 3.30
CA LYS A 19 -1.77 5.57 2.38
C LYS A 19 -1.00 4.28 2.58
N LEU A 20 -1.62 3.28 3.19
CA LEU A 20 -1.04 1.96 3.41
C LEU A 20 -1.68 0.96 2.46
N ALA A 21 -0.91 0.03 1.92
CA ALA A 21 -1.43 -1.09 1.14
C ALA A 21 -0.71 -2.40 1.46
N LEU A 22 -1.46 -3.49 1.50
CA LEU A 22 -0.97 -4.85 1.59
C LEU A 22 -1.27 -5.55 0.26
N VAL A 23 -0.23 -6.01 -0.44
CA VAL A 23 -0.34 -6.69 -1.74
C VAL A 23 0.16 -8.11 -1.61
N ILE A 24 -0.67 -9.09 -1.98
CA ILE A 24 -0.34 -10.52 -1.85
C ILE A 24 -0.50 -11.21 -3.20
N GLY A 25 0.58 -11.84 -3.68
CA GLY A 25 0.63 -12.56 -4.96
C GLY A 25 0.97 -14.04 -4.77
N ASN A 26 -0.04 -14.90 -4.78
CA ASN A 26 0.12 -16.34 -4.57
C ASN A 26 0.02 -17.10 -5.91
N SER A 27 1.12 -17.70 -6.34
CA SER A 27 1.25 -18.48 -7.58
C SER A 27 1.47 -19.97 -7.31
N ARG A 28 2.21 -20.29 -6.23
CA ARG A 28 2.69 -21.63 -5.87
C ARG A 28 1.80 -22.29 -4.82
N TYR A 29 0.64 -22.78 -5.25
CA TYR A 29 -0.24 -23.55 -4.36
C TYR A 29 0.22 -25.00 -4.28
N GLU A 30 0.33 -25.54 -3.06
CA GLU A 30 0.72 -26.94 -2.81
C GLU A 30 -0.27 -27.94 -3.43
N SER A 31 -1.55 -27.59 -3.48
CA SER A 31 -2.61 -28.40 -4.10
C SER A 31 -3.12 -27.70 -5.36
N GLY A 32 -2.56 -28.05 -6.52
CA GLY A 32 -3.03 -27.58 -7.81
C GLY A 32 -1.92 -27.20 -8.79
N SER A 33 -2.33 -26.60 -9.91
CA SER A 33 -1.41 -26.08 -10.92
C SER A 33 -0.91 -24.70 -10.50
N ASN A 34 0.38 -24.44 -10.72
CA ASN A 34 0.97 -23.14 -10.45
C ASN A 34 0.32 -22.06 -11.33
N LEU A 35 -0.12 -20.95 -10.73
CA LEU A 35 -0.66 -19.82 -11.47
C LEU A 35 0.51 -19.01 -12.04
N ARG A 36 0.44 -18.60 -13.31
CA ARG A 36 1.60 -17.97 -13.99
C ARG A 36 1.82 -16.50 -13.63
N ASN A 37 0.76 -15.78 -13.26
CA ASN A 37 0.78 -14.33 -13.19
C ASN A 37 0.69 -13.66 -11.81
N PRO A 38 0.16 -14.28 -10.73
CA PRO A 38 -0.07 -13.55 -9.48
C PRO A 38 1.17 -12.90 -8.86
N CYS A 39 2.37 -13.46 -9.04
CA CYS A 39 3.59 -12.80 -8.58
C CYS A 39 3.95 -11.56 -9.42
N ASN A 40 3.71 -11.61 -10.74
CA ASN A 40 3.93 -10.47 -11.63
C ASN A 40 2.90 -9.37 -11.35
N ASP A 41 1.63 -9.75 -11.17
CA ASP A 41 0.55 -8.82 -10.85
C ASP A 41 0.81 -8.09 -9.53
N ALA A 42 1.29 -8.82 -8.51
CA ALA A 42 1.67 -8.23 -7.23
C ALA A 42 2.85 -7.25 -7.35
N ASP A 43 3.78 -7.49 -8.27
CA ASP A 43 4.90 -6.58 -8.52
C ASP A 43 4.45 -5.28 -9.20
N ASP A 44 3.60 -5.40 -10.22
CA ASP A 44 3.05 -4.25 -10.96
C ASP A 44 2.14 -3.39 -10.06
N MET A 45 1.29 -4.03 -9.25
CA MET A 45 0.45 -3.34 -8.28
C MET A 45 1.26 -2.63 -7.21
N THR A 46 2.34 -3.26 -6.72
CA THR A 46 3.24 -2.62 -5.74
C THR A 46 3.88 -1.37 -6.32
N SER A 47 4.42 -1.46 -7.54
CA SER A 47 5.06 -0.33 -8.22
C SER A 47 4.06 0.81 -8.46
N SER A 48 2.85 0.49 -8.92
CA SER A 48 1.79 1.46 -9.17
C SER A 48 1.33 2.18 -7.88
N LEU A 49 1.13 1.43 -6.79
CA LEU A 49 0.70 1.98 -5.50
C LEU A 49 1.79 2.85 -4.86
N GLN A 50 3.05 2.40 -4.90
CA GLN A 50 4.19 3.19 -4.43
C GLN A 50 4.32 4.49 -5.22
N SER A 51 4.13 4.47 -6.55
CA SER A 51 4.21 5.66 -7.39
C SER A 51 3.17 6.73 -7.03
N ILE A 52 2.02 6.34 -6.50
CA ILE A 52 0.98 7.29 -6.06
C ILE A 52 1.05 7.56 -4.55
N GLY A 53 2.14 7.17 -3.88
CA GLY A 53 2.46 7.51 -2.49
C GLY A 53 1.83 6.60 -1.44
N PHE A 54 1.59 5.32 -1.76
CA PHE A 54 1.34 4.30 -0.74
C PHE A 54 2.65 3.76 -0.17
N GLU A 55 2.66 3.48 1.12
CA GLU A 55 3.58 2.54 1.74
C GLU A 55 3.01 1.13 1.56
N VAL A 56 3.76 0.27 0.87
CA VAL A 56 3.26 -1.04 0.42
C VAL A 56 4.04 -2.16 1.08
N THR A 57 3.32 -3.04 1.79
CA THR A 57 3.82 -4.33 2.25
C THR A 57 3.45 -5.39 1.21
N LYS A 58 4.45 -6.04 0.60
CA LYS A 58 4.25 -7.09 -0.42
C LYS A 58 4.60 -8.47 0.15
N GLY A 59 3.71 -9.45 -0.04
CA GLY A 59 3.96 -10.87 0.24
C GLY A 59 3.73 -11.74 -0.99
N LEU A 60 4.57 -12.75 -1.22
CA LEU A 60 4.46 -13.64 -2.37
C LEU A 60 4.44 -15.10 -1.93
N ASN A 61 3.53 -15.89 -2.51
CA ASN A 61 3.40 -17.33 -2.23
C ASN A 61 3.35 -17.64 -0.72
N LEU A 62 2.54 -16.88 0.02
CA LEU A 62 2.42 -17.04 1.47
C LEU A 62 1.62 -18.30 1.82
N THR A 63 2.00 -18.95 2.92
CA THR A 63 1.11 -19.93 3.58
C THR A 63 -0.05 -19.20 4.26
N CYS A 64 -1.07 -19.96 4.68
CA CYS A 64 -2.20 -19.41 5.44
C CYS A 64 -1.72 -18.69 6.73
N GLU A 65 -0.80 -19.30 7.48
CA GLU A 65 -0.24 -18.73 8.72
C GLU A 65 0.58 -17.46 8.47
N MET A 66 1.35 -17.43 7.37
CA MET A 66 2.08 -16.23 6.97
C MET A 66 1.12 -15.10 6.57
N MET A 67 0.04 -15.43 5.86
CA MET A 67 -0.95 -14.44 5.45
C MET A 67 -1.67 -13.82 6.67
N ASP A 68 -1.99 -14.62 7.69
CA ASP A 68 -2.51 -14.13 8.98
C ASP A 68 -1.53 -13.17 9.68
N SER A 69 -0.24 -13.52 9.69
CA SER A 69 0.81 -12.66 10.25
C SER A 69 0.92 -11.32 9.52
N TYR A 70 0.81 -11.33 8.18
CA TYR A 70 0.83 -10.12 7.37
C TYR A 70 -0.41 -9.25 7.62
N LEU A 71 -1.58 -9.86 7.77
CA LEU A 71 -2.81 -9.15 8.11
C LEU A 71 -2.71 -8.49 9.49
N ASN A 72 -2.26 -9.22 10.51
CA ASN A 72 -2.10 -8.72 11.88
C ASN A 72 -1.04 -7.61 11.99
N THR A 73 -0.04 -7.60 11.12
CA THR A 73 0.97 -6.53 11.07
C THR A 73 0.46 -5.28 10.35
N PHE A 74 -0.53 -5.42 9.47
CA PHE A 74 -1.03 -4.34 8.62
C PHE A 74 -2.13 -3.49 9.27
N ILE A 75 -2.92 -4.08 10.18
CA ILE A 75 -4.00 -3.41 10.93
C ILE A 75 -3.51 -2.77 12.22
#